data_AF-A0A3B0X8U2-F1
#
_entry.id   AF-A0A3B0X8U2-F1
#
_cell.length_a   1.000
_cell.length_b   1.000
_cell.length_c   1.000
_cell.angle_alpha   90.00
_cell.angle_beta   90.00
_cell.angle_gamma   90.00
#
_symmetry.space_group_name_H-M   'P 1'
#
loop_
_entity.id
_entity.type
_entity.pdbx_description
1 polymer ?
#
loop_
_entity_poly.entity_id
_entity_poly.type
_entity_poly.pdbx_seq_one_letter_code
_entity_poly.pdbx_strand_id
1 'polypeptide(L)'
;MLNKIWAGLIIIGILFAVGQDIYDEVYNTHENGIPQQTPYTIIKPSSAPEKLLLHFNNRRLNAEIKSDRLIVLHLDNQSPEYLHNIALANGKKNKLLAQIVSRDKNHLTLLLPELHWNKLRAVTRAAFDIAEFAAKLALGLIGIMSLWLGLMQIAEKSGLIQYLVKWVEPLLHWLFPAIPRHHPAFGSISMNMAANILGLGNAATPLGIKAMQQLQELNPDKNSASDEMCMFLALNTSSVQLLPPVTLIALMGTQISELIVPIILATSCSTITAVMVAKFYARQRKKSCNNSQH
;
A
#
# COMPACT_ATOMS: atom_id res chain seq x y z
N MET A 1 9.11 20.24 -2.27
CA MET A 1 10.14 19.66 -1.37
C MET A 1 10.10 18.14 -1.33
N LEU A 2 8.91 17.51 -1.31
CA LEU A 2 8.76 16.05 -1.17
C LEU A 2 9.47 15.23 -2.27
N ASN A 3 9.45 15.65 -3.54
CA ASN A 3 10.11 14.92 -4.64
C ASN A 3 11.64 14.81 -4.45
N LYS A 4 12.28 15.81 -3.84
CA LYS A 4 13.73 15.79 -3.60
C LYS A 4 14.09 14.80 -2.49
N ILE A 5 13.22 14.67 -1.48
CA ILE A 5 13.40 13.73 -0.37
C ILE A 5 13.27 12.30 -0.88
N TRP A 6 12.24 12.01 -1.67
CA TRP A 6 12.06 10.68 -2.29
C TRP A 6 13.20 10.31 -3.23
N ALA A 7 13.62 11.23 -4.09
CA ALA A 7 14.77 11.02 -4.95
C ALA A 7 16.03 10.72 -4.12
N GLY A 8 16.25 11.46 -3.03
CA GLY A 8 17.35 11.20 -2.08
C GLY A 8 17.29 9.80 -1.48
N LEU A 9 16.13 9.38 -0.96
CA LEU A 9 15.95 8.04 -0.38
C LEU A 9 16.18 6.91 -1.39
N ILE A 10 15.69 7.08 -2.63
CA ILE A 10 15.90 6.09 -3.71
C ILE A 10 17.40 5.99 -4.04
N ILE A 11 18.08 7.12 -4.21
CA ILE A 11 19.52 7.15 -4.53
C ILE A 11 20.32 6.50 -3.39
N ILE A 12 20.05 6.86 -2.13
CA ILE A 12 20.72 6.27 -0.96
C ILE A 12 20.48 4.77 -0.90
N GLY A 13 19.25 4.30 -1.13
CA GLY A 13 18.92 2.87 -1.14
C GLY A 13 19.66 2.10 -2.22
N ILE A 14 19.76 2.64 -3.44
CA ILE A 14 20.52 2.02 -4.54
C ILE A 14 22.01 2.01 -4.22
N LEU A 15 22.59 3.12 -3.76
CA LEU A 15 24.01 3.19 -3.40
C LEU A 15 24.36 2.21 -2.28
N PHE A 16 23.49 2.08 -1.27
CA PHE A 16 23.67 1.10 -0.19
C PHE A 16 23.63 -0.35 -0.73
N ALA A 17 22.65 -0.67 -1.60
CA ALA A 17 22.54 -1.98 -2.20
C ALA A 17 23.77 -2.33 -3.07
N VAL A 18 24.23 -1.40 -3.90
CA VAL A 18 25.44 -1.57 -4.72
C VAL A 18 26.68 -1.73 -3.83
N GLY A 19 26.83 -0.91 -2.79
CA GLY A 19 27.96 -1.01 -1.88
C GLY A 19 28.02 -2.35 -1.14
N GLN A 20 26.87 -2.86 -0.70
CA GLN A 20 26.76 -4.19 -0.09
C GLN A 20 27.05 -5.30 -1.10
N ASP A 21 26.50 -5.25 -2.31
CA ASP A 21 26.77 -6.28 -3.33
C ASP A 21 28.25 -6.28 -3.77
N ILE A 22 28.90 -5.10 -3.88
CA ILE A 22 30.34 -5.01 -4.16
C ILE A 22 31.14 -5.64 -3.01
N TYR A 23 30.76 -5.36 -1.76
CA TYR A 23 31.38 -5.98 -0.60
C TYR A 23 31.22 -7.50 -0.63
N ASP A 24 30.01 -8.00 -0.89
CA ASP A 24 29.70 -9.42 -0.95
C ASP A 24 30.50 -10.13 -2.07
N GLU A 25 30.69 -9.47 -3.21
CA GLU A 25 31.49 -9.95 -4.34
C GLU A 25 32.99 -10.00 -4.01
N VAL A 26 33.55 -8.92 -3.41
CA VAL A 26 34.98 -8.83 -3.06
C VAL A 26 35.37 -9.84 -2.00
N TYR A 27 34.51 -10.06 -1.00
CA TYR A 27 34.77 -11.00 0.09
C TYR A 27 34.20 -12.40 -0.16
N ASN A 28 33.64 -12.66 -1.35
CA ASN A 28 32.96 -13.90 -1.73
C ASN A 28 32.05 -14.46 -0.61
N THR A 29 31.19 -13.61 -0.05
CA THR A 29 30.36 -13.95 1.12
C THR A 29 29.34 -15.05 0.81
N HIS A 30 29.03 -15.27 -0.47
CA HIS A 30 28.14 -16.32 -0.94
C HIS A 30 28.84 -17.61 -1.35
N GLU A 31 30.16 -17.72 -1.14
CA GLU A 31 30.96 -18.90 -1.51
C GLU A 31 30.78 -19.29 -2.99
N ASN A 32 30.64 -18.29 -3.88
CA ASN A 32 30.52 -18.49 -5.32
C ASN A 32 31.73 -19.30 -5.83
N GLY A 33 31.46 -20.29 -6.67
CA GLY A 33 32.47 -21.18 -7.24
C GLY A 33 33.03 -22.26 -6.28
N ILE A 34 32.60 -22.31 -5.02
CA ILE A 34 33.09 -23.27 -4.02
C ILE A 34 32.12 -24.48 -3.94
N PRO A 35 32.59 -25.71 -4.20
CA PRO A 35 31.75 -26.89 -4.05
C PRO A 35 31.44 -27.19 -2.57
N GLN A 36 30.16 -27.38 -2.25
CA GLN A 36 29.68 -27.70 -0.90
C GLN A 36 29.37 -29.19 -0.76
N GLN A 37 29.93 -29.83 0.27
CA GLN A 37 29.66 -31.23 0.59
C GLN A 37 28.44 -31.36 1.49
N THR A 38 27.47 -32.16 1.08
CA THR A 38 26.23 -32.38 1.84
C THR A 38 25.91 -33.86 2.00
N PRO A 39 25.54 -34.32 3.21
CA PRO A 39 25.04 -35.67 3.40
C PRO A 39 23.70 -35.85 2.67
N TYR A 40 23.45 -37.06 2.16
CA TYR A 40 22.20 -37.38 1.47
C TYR A 40 21.63 -38.75 1.86
N THR A 41 20.33 -38.91 1.73
CA THR A 41 19.62 -40.19 1.87
C THR A 41 18.76 -40.43 0.64
N ILE A 42 18.83 -41.64 0.08
CA ILE A 42 18.03 -42.02 -1.09
C ILE A 42 16.63 -42.40 -0.62
N ILE A 43 15.60 -41.73 -1.14
CA ILE A 43 14.19 -42.02 -0.79
C ILE A 43 13.64 -43.12 -1.70
N LYS A 44 14.02 -43.13 -2.99
CA LYS A 44 13.61 -44.18 -3.97
C LYS A 44 14.75 -44.47 -4.96
N PRO A 45 15.41 -45.64 -4.86
CA PRO A 45 16.59 -45.96 -5.68
C PRO A 45 16.29 -46.36 -7.13
N SER A 46 15.03 -46.68 -7.49
CA SER A 46 14.71 -47.37 -8.76
C SER A 46 13.69 -46.64 -9.66
N SER A 47 13.28 -45.41 -9.33
CA SER A 47 12.38 -44.62 -10.18
C SER A 47 13.12 -43.42 -10.75
N ALA A 48 13.21 -43.30 -12.08
CA ALA A 48 13.63 -42.06 -12.71
C ALA A 48 12.47 -41.05 -12.61
N PRO A 49 12.68 -39.84 -12.06
CA PRO A 49 13.94 -39.29 -11.56
C PRO A 49 14.26 -39.70 -10.11
N GLU A 50 15.55 -39.96 -9.83
CA GLU A 50 16.03 -40.44 -8.52
C GLU A 50 15.79 -39.37 -7.44
N LYS A 51 14.95 -39.70 -6.45
CA LYS A 51 14.59 -38.77 -5.38
C LYS A 51 15.51 -38.94 -4.17
N LEU A 52 16.12 -37.84 -3.78
CA LEU A 52 17.06 -37.73 -2.69
C LEU A 52 16.54 -36.78 -1.62
N LEU A 53 17.03 -36.98 -0.41
CA LEU A 53 16.86 -36.08 0.69
C LEU A 53 18.24 -35.59 1.12
N LEU A 54 18.50 -34.30 0.94
CA LEU A 54 19.76 -33.67 1.31
C LEU A 54 19.66 -33.09 2.71
N HIS A 55 20.72 -33.23 3.48
CA HIS A 55 20.81 -32.68 4.84
C HIS A 55 21.67 -31.42 4.84
N PHE A 56 21.04 -30.25 4.80
CA PHE A 56 21.70 -28.95 4.90
C PHE A 56 21.53 -28.39 6.32
N ASN A 57 22.60 -28.14 7.06
CA ASN A 57 22.59 -27.47 8.37
C ASN A 57 21.42 -27.92 9.28
N ASN A 58 21.28 -29.24 9.47
CA ASN A 58 20.24 -29.87 10.28
C ASN A 58 18.79 -29.81 9.74
N ARG A 59 18.60 -29.39 8.48
CA ARG A 59 17.33 -29.39 7.74
C ARG A 59 17.37 -30.38 6.59
N ARG A 60 16.21 -30.93 6.25
CA ARG A 60 16.03 -31.94 5.21
C ARG A 60 15.41 -31.29 3.98
N LEU A 61 16.11 -31.34 2.86
CA LEU A 61 15.67 -30.76 1.60
C LEU A 61 15.35 -31.87 0.60
N ASN A 62 14.19 -31.80 -0.04
CA ASN A 62 13.87 -32.71 -1.12
C ASN A 62 14.65 -32.33 -2.37
N ALA A 63 15.27 -33.32 -3.01
CA ALA A 63 16.05 -33.13 -4.21
C ALA A 63 15.77 -34.24 -5.24
N GLU A 64 15.93 -33.90 -6.51
CA GLU A 64 15.65 -34.78 -7.63
C GLU A 64 16.83 -34.74 -8.61
N ILE A 65 17.48 -35.88 -8.84
CA ILE A 65 18.53 -35.98 -9.85
C ILE A 65 17.87 -36.07 -11.23
N LYS A 66 18.19 -35.12 -12.10
CA LYS A 66 17.72 -35.11 -13.50
C LYS A 66 18.70 -35.77 -14.45
N SER A 67 19.99 -35.68 -14.16
CA SER A 67 21.07 -36.32 -14.93
C SER A 67 22.31 -36.47 -14.06
N ASP A 68 23.32 -37.21 -14.52
CA ASP A 68 24.57 -37.49 -13.78
C ASP A 68 25.30 -36.23 -13.27
N ARG A 69 25.00 -35.06 -13.84
CA ARG A 69 25.63 -33.78 -13.48
C ARG A 69 24.65 -32.74 -12.91
N LEU A 70 23.34 -32.99 -12.90
CA LEU A 70 22.36 -31.98 -12.50
C LEU A 70 21.36 -32.51 -11.48
N ILE A 71 21.20 -31.75 -10.41
CA ILE A 71 20.21 -31.97 -9.36
C ILE A 71 19.27 -30.77 -9.24
N VAL A 72 18.00 -31.04 -8.95
CA VAL A 72 17.00 -30.02 -8.64
C VAL A 72 16.68 -30.09 -7.16
N LEU A 73 16.96 -28.99 -6.48
CA LEU A 73 16.64 -28.77 -5.07
C LEU A 73 15.24 -28.14 -4.99
N HIS A 74 14.32 -28.77 -4.27
CA HIS A 74 12.99 -28.25 -4.02
C HIS A 74 12.98 -27.47 -2.71
N LEU A 75 12.78 -26.16 -2.81
CA LEU A 75 12.78 -25.26 -1.67
C LEU A 75 11.38 -25.16 -1.06
N ASP A 76 11.31 -25.23 0.25
CA ASP A 76 10.13 -25.02 1.08
C ASP A 76 10.38 -23.90 2.11
N ASN A 77 9.34 -23.53 2.87
CA ASN A 77 9.45 -22.48 3.88
C ASN A 77 10.44 -22.80 5.03
N GLN A 78 10.93 -24.05 5.14
CA GLN A 78 11.92 -24.46 6.13
C GLN A 78 13.35 -24.49 5.58
N SER A 79 13.51 -24.25 4.28
CA SER A 79 14.80 -24.27 3.61
C SER A 79 15.60 -23.00 3.93
N PRO A 80 16.94 -23.08 4.02
CA PRO A 80 17.79 -21.91 4.30
C PRO A 80 17.52 -20.72 3.37
N GLU A 81 17.57 -19.51 3.92
CA GLU A 81 17.27 -18.27 3.18
C GLU A 81 18.25 -18.02 2.02
N TYR A 82 19.54 -18.37 2.19
CA TYR A 82 20.54 -18.20 1.13
C TYR A 82 20.21 -19.02 -0.13
N LEU A 83 19.65 -20.24 0.01
CA LEU A 83 19.22 -21.06 -1.14
C LEU A 83 18.03 -20.43 -1.88
N HIS A 84 17.12 -19.78 -1.14
CA HIS A 84 16.03 -19.03 -1.74
C HIS A 84 16.54 -17.84 -2.53
N ASN A 85 17.54 -17.11 -2.02
CA ASN A 85 18.16 -15.99 -2.72
C ASN A 85 18.84 -16.44 -4.02
N ILE A 86 19.59 -17.56 -4.00
CA ILE A 86 20.20 -18.14 -5.20
C ILE A 86 19.13 -18.58 -6.22
N ALA A 87 18.07 -19.24 -5.76
CA ALA A 87 16.97 -19.67 -6.64
C ALA A 87 16.29 -18.49 -7.31
N LEU A 88 15.96 -17.47 -6.51
CA LEU A 88 15.32 -16.24 -6.96
C LEU A 88 16.22 -15.51 -7.95
N ALA A 89 17.53 -15.43 -7.71
CA ALA A 89 18.52 -14.88 -8.62
C ALA A 89 18.56 -15.61 -9.98
N ASN A 90 18.26 -16.91 -9.99
CA ASN A 90 18.22 -17.74 -11.20
C ASN A 90 16.81 -17.84 -11.81
N GLY A 91 15.88 -16.96 -11.42
CA GLY A 91 14.55 -16.84 -12.02
C GLY A 91 13.57 -17.94 -11.60
N LYS A 92 13.84 -18.66 -10.50
CA LYS A 92 12.96 -19.71 -9.97
C LYS A 92 12.58 -19.39 -8.53
N LYS A 93 11.30 -19.51 -8.17
CA LYS A 93 10.85 -19.23 -6.80
C LYS A 93 11.19 -20.36 -5.81
N ASN A 94 10.88 -21.61 -6.18
CA ASN A 94 10.93 -22.76 -5.25
C ASN A 94 11.80 -23.92 -5.76
N LYS A 95 12.60 -23.69 -6.81
CA LYS A 95 13.46 -24.72 -7.41
C LYS A 95 14.83 -24.16 -7.66
N LEU A 96 15.86 -24.83 -7.19
CA LEU A 96 17.25 -24.46 -7.45
C LEU A 96 17.92 -25.59 -8.23
N LEU A 97 18.54 -25.24 -9.35
CA LEU A 97 19.34 -26.19 -10.14
C LEU A 97 20.77 -26.11 -9.63
N ALA A 98 21.37 -27.24 -9.25
CA ALA A 98 22.77 -27.31 -8.83
C ALA A 98 23.51 -28.40 -9.61
N GLN A 99 24.82 -28.22 -9.77
CA GLN A 99 25.67 -29.16 -10.46
C GLN A 99 26.26 -30.18 -9.49
N ILE A 100 26.23 -31.45 -9.85
CA ILE A 100 26.90 -32.52 -9.09
C ILE A 100 28.36 -32.56 -9.54
N VAL A 101 29.28 -32.29 -8.61
CA VAL A 101 30.74 -32.32 -8.86
C VAL A 101 31.30 -33.71 -8.57
N SER A 102 30.87 -34.31 -7.46
CA SER A 102 31.29 -35.65 -7.05
C SER A 102 30.23 -36.29 -6.15
N ARG A 103 30.11 -37.62 -6.22
CA ARG A 103 29.16 -38.42 -5.44
C ARG A 103 29.91 -39.55 -4.75
N ASP A 104 29.92 -39.53 -3.42
CA ASP A 104 30.39 -40.63 -2.57
C ASP A 104 29.19 -41.37 -1.96
N LYS A 105 29.41 -42.51 -1.29
CA LYS A 105 28.36 -43.36 -0.71
C LYS A 105 27.41 -42.60 0.24
N ASN A 106 27.93 -41.61 0.97
CA ASN A 106 27.17 -40.86 1.98
C ASN A 106 27.15 -39.33 1.75
N HIS A 107 27.99 -38.81 0.85
CA HIS A 107 28.17 -37.38 0.63
C HIS A 107 28.02 -37.03 -0.84
N LEU A 108 27.35 -35.91 -1.10
CA LEU A 108 27.18 -35.37 -2.43
C LEU A 108 27.79 -33.97 -2.46
N THR A 109 28.75 -33.78 -3.36
CA THR A 109 29.43 -32.49 -3.55
C THR A 109 28.71 -31.71 -4.62
N LEU A 110 28.11 -30.60 -4.22
CA LEU A 110 27.27 -29.74 -5.05
C LEU A 110 27.98 -28.43 -5.34
N LEU A 111 27.95 -28.01 -6.60
CA LEU A 111 28.25 -26.64 -6.97
C LEU A 111 26.93 -25.90 -7.19
N LEU A 112 26.66 -24.93 -6.31
CA LEU A 112 25.49 -24.08 -6.42
C LEU A 112 25.72 -23.02 -7.51
N PRO A 113 24.66 -22.55 -8.18
CA PRO A 113 24.75 -21.39 -9.08
C PRO A 113 25.28 -20.17 -8.33
N GLU A 114 26.06 -19.37 -9.04
CA GLU A 114 26.62 -18.15 -8.47
C GLU A 114 25.52 -17.12 -8.20
N LEU A 115 25.65 -16.44 -7.07
CA LEU A 115 24.77 -15.35 -6.66
C LEU A 115 25.52 -14.03 -6.76
N HIS A 116 25.13 -13.24 -7.76
CA HIS A 116 25.63 -11.89 -7.94
C HIS A 116 24.51 -10.87 -7.77
N TRP A 117 24.85 -9.69 -7.26
CA TRP A 117 23.99 -8.51 -7.20
C TRP A 117 22.64 -8.78 -6.50
N ASN A 118 22.66 -9.50 -5.39
CA ASN A 118 21.45 -9.94 -4.71
C ASN A 118 20.62 -8.75 -4.21
N LYS A 119 21.26 -7.77 -3.56
CA LYS A 119 20.59 -6.60 -2.99
C LYS A 119 20.06 -5.68 -4.08
N LEU A 120 20.85 -5.40 -5.11
CA LEU A 120 20.43 -4.58 -6.23
C LEU A 120 19.23 -5.19 -6.94
N ARG A 121 19.24 -6.50 -7.17
CA ARG A 121 18.11 -7.23 -7.74
C ARG A 121 16.86 -7.17 -6.87
N ALA A 122 17.01 -7.27 -5.55
CA ALA A 122 15.89 -7.12 -4.61
C ALA A 122 15.28 -5.72 -4.70
N VAL A 123 16.10 -4.66 -4.73
CA VAL A 123 15.64 -3.27 -4.90
C VAL A 123 14.92 -3.08 -6.24
N THR A 124 15.49 -3.58 -7.34
CA THR A 124 14.86 -3.50 -8.66
C THR A 124 13.52 -4.22 -8.72
N ARG A 125 13.41 -5.42 -8.12
CA ARG A 125 12.14 -6.15 -8.04
C ARG A 125 11.10 -5.41 -7.24
N ALA A 126 11.46 -4.91 -6.06
CA ALA A 126 10.56 -4.11 -5.24
C ALA A 126 10.04 -2.88 -6.01
N ALA A 127 10.89 -2.23 -6.82
CA ALA A 127 10.51 -1.12 -7.68
C ALA A 127 9.49 -1.52 -8.77
N PHE A 128 9.65 -2.70 -9.39
CA PHE A 128 8.66 -3.21 -10.35
C PHE A 128 7.35 -3.63 -9.66
N ASP A 129 7.43 -4.31 -8.52
CA ASP A 129 6.26 -4.78 -7.77
C ASP A 129 5.39 -3.60 -7.31
N ILE A 130 6.02 -2.52 -6.80
CA ILE A 130 5.27 -1.32 -6.39
C ILE A 130 4.67 -0.57 -7.58
N ALA A 131 5.34 -0.57 -8.73
CA ALA A 131 4.81 0.03 -9.96
C ALA A 131 3.59 -0.74 -10.48
N GLU A 132 3.65 -2.08 -10.49
CA GLU A 132 2.53 -2.94 -10.86
C GLU A 132 1.35 -2.76 -9.89
N PHE A 133 1.63 -2.72 -8.58
CA PHE A 133 0.63 -2.45 -7.56
C PHE A 133 -0.04 -1.09 -7.76
N ALA A 134 0.74 -0.03 -7.99
CA ALA A 134 0.22 1.32 -8.23
C ALA A 134 -0.67 1.38 -9.48
N ALA A 135 -0.27 0.71 -10.58
CA ALA A 135 -1.07 0.66 -11.80
C ALA A 135 -2.41 -0.08 -11.58
N LYS A 136 -2.37 -1.22 -10.90
CA LYS A 136 -3.59 -1.97 -10.52
C LYS A 136 -4.52 -1.13 -9.66
N LEU A 137 -3.97 -0.43 -8.67
CA LEU A 137 -4.74 0.46 -7.81
C LEU A 137 -5.38 1.61 -8.61
N ALA A 138 -4.62 2.28 -9.47
CA ALA A 138 -5.10 3.38 -10.30
C ALA A 138 -6.25 2.95 -11.21
N LEU A 139 -6.13 1.80 -11.88
CA LEU A 139 -7.21 1.25 -12.72
C LEU A 139 -8.47 0.92 -11.91
N GLY A 140 -8.32 0.33 -10.73
CA GLY A 140 -9.43 0.08 -9.82
C GLY A 140 -10.13 1.37 -9.37
N LEU A 141 -9.34 2.40 -9.04
CA LEU A 141 -9.85 3.71 -8.65
C LEU A 141 -10.59 4.41 -9.79
N ILE A 142 -10.12 4.33 -11.04
CA ILE A 142 -10.82 4.95 -12.18
C ILE A 142 -12.23 4.38 -12.33
N GLY A 143 -12.40 3.06 -12.24
CA GLY A 143 -13.70 2.41 -12.38
C GLY A 143 -14.69 2.87 -11.30
N ILE A 144 -14.29 2.80 -10.03
CA ILE A 144 -15.14 3.17 -8.90
C ILE A 144 -15.44 4.69 -8.88
N MET A 145 -14.46 5.54 -9.21
CA MET A 145 -14.68 6.98 -9.32
C MET A 145 -15.68 7.32 -10.43
N SER A 146 -15.55 6.68 -11.61
CA SER A 146 -16.46 6.90 -12.73
C SER A 146 -17.90 6.54 -12.38
N LEU A 147 -18.10 5.43 -11.64
CA LEU A 147 -19.42 5.01 -11.16
C LEU A 147 -20.03 6.06 -10.21
N TRP A 148 -19.31 6.46 -9.17
CA TRP A 148 -19.84 7.38 -8.16
C TRP A 148 -20.05 8.79 -8.71
N LEU A 149 -19.14 9.29 -9.54
CA LEU A 149 -19.28 10.58 -10.19
C LEU A 149 -20.41 10.58 -11.23
N GLY A 150 -20.63 9.46 -11.92
CA GLY A 150 -21.79 9.28 -12.80
C GLY A 150 -23.11 9.30 -12.04
N LEU A 151 -23.22 8.52 -10.96
CA LEU A 151 -24.40 8.51 -10.09
C LEU A 151 -24.67 9.88 -9.48
N MET A 152 -23.62 10.58 -9.05
CA MET A 152 -23.71 11.94 -8.54
C MET A 152 -24.25 12.91 -9.61
N GLN A 153 -23.78 12.82 -10.85
CA GLN A 153 -24.31 13.64 -11.95
C GLN A 153 -25.80 13.37 -12.21
N ILE A 154 -26.24 12.11 -12.11
CA ILE A 154 -27.67 11.77 -12.24
C ILE A 154 -28.48 12.43 -11.11
N ALA A 155 -28.00 12.32 -9.85
CA ALA A 155 -28.65 12.94 -8.70
C ALA A 155 -28.66 14.48 -8.77
N GLU A 156 -27.62 15.09 -9.32
CA GLU A 156 -27.51 16.55 -9.49
C GLU A 156 -28.46 17.04 -10.59
N LYS A 157 -28.56 16.31 -11.71
CA LYS A 157 -29.49 16.63 -12.80
C LYS A 157 -30.96 16.38 -12.43
N SER A 158 -31.23 15.45 -11.51
CA SER A 158 -32.60 15.16 -11.06
C SER A 158 -33.14 16.18 -10.03
N GLY A 159 -32.32 17.13 -9.57
CA GLY A 159 -32.74 18.08 -8.54
C GLY A 159 -32.59 17.55 -7.10
N LEU A 160 -32.24 16.28 -6.93
CA LEU A 160 -32.20 15.62 -5.62
C LEU A 160 -31.13 16.22 -4.71
N ILE A 161 -29.96 16.54 -5.28
CA ILE A 161 -28.85 17.14 -4.52
C ILE A 161 -29.24 18.51 -4.01
N GLN A 162 -29.89 19.35 -4.83
CA GLN A 162 -30.30 20.70 -4.43
C GLN A 162 -31.32 20.65 -3.29
N TYR A 163 -32.21 19.66 -3.30
CA TYR A 163 -33.16 19.43 -2.20
C TYR A 163 -32.44 19.05 -0.90
N LEU A 164 -31.52 18.10 -0.95
CA LEU A 164 -30.72 17.69 0.22
C LEU A 164 -29.85 18.85 0.73
N VAL A 165 -29.15 19.53 -0.17
CA VAL A 165 -28.30 20.68 0.17
C VAL A 165 -29.12 21.74 0.87
N LYS A 166 -30.34 22.08 0.41
CA LYS A 166 -31.19 23.09 1.06
C LYS A 166 -31.49 22.78 2.53
N TRP A 167 -31.58 21.50 2.90
CA TRP A 167 -31.78 21.08 4.29
C TRP A 167 -30.52 21.25 5.15
N VAL A 168 -29.33 20.96 4.60
CA VAL A 168 -28.04 21.07 5.32
C VAL A 168 -27.32 22.40 5.11
N GLU A 169 -27.84 23.25 4.21
CA GLU A 169 -27.31 24.56 3.84
C GLU A 169 -26.97 25.46 5.03
N PRO A 170 -27.82 25.60 6.08
CA PRO A 170 -27.47 26.45 7.21
C PRO A 170 -26.20 25.95 7.95
N LEU A 171 -26.05 24.64 8.09
CA LEU A 171 -24.87 24.04 8.70
C LEU A 171 -23.64 24.22 7.81
N LEU A 172 -23.77 23.94 6.51
CA LEU A 172 -22.67 24.04 5.56
C LEU A 172 -22.19 25.48 5.38
N HIS A 173 -23.09 26.46 5.34
CA HIS A 173 -22.71 27.87 5.24
C HIS A 173 -22.03 28.36 6.52
N TRP A 174 -22.44 27.84 7.69
CA TRP A 174 -21.74 28.10 8.94
C TRP A 174 -20.34 27.49 8.96
N LEU A 175 -20.15 26.33 8.34
CA LEU A 175 -18.89 25.60 8.33
C LEU A 175 -17.92 26.12 7.25
N PHE A 176 -18.45 26.53 6.10
CA PHE A 176 -17.74 26.99 4.92
C PHE A 176 -18.22 28.38 4.46
N PRO A 177 -17.87 29.44 5.20
CA PRO A 177 -18.43 30.77 4.99
C PRO A 177 -17.97 31.46 3.68
N ALA A 178 -16.81 31.08 3.11
CA ALA A 178 -16.32 31.70 1.88
C ALA A 178 -16.89 31.09 0.58
N ILE A 179 -17.66 30.00 0.67
CA ILE A 179 -18.27 29.38 -0.53
C ILE A 179 -19.53 30.18 -0.91
N PRO A 180 -19.64 30.67 -2.17
CA PRO A 180 -20.83 31.36 -2.64
C PRO A 180 -22.10 30.49 -2.53
N ARG A 181 -23.25 31.13 -2.27
CA ARG A 181 -24.53 30.41 -2.27
C ARG A 181 -24.77 29.76 -3.64
N HIS A 182 -25.32 28.55 -3.60
CA HIS A 182 -25.58 27.72 -4.79
C HIS A 182 -24.34 27.28 -5.60
N HIS A 183 -23.12 27.45 -5.07
CA HIS A 183 -21.93 26.90 -5.73
C HIS A 183 -21.96 25.34 -5.67
N PRO A 184 -21.57 24.64 -6.76
CA PRO A 184 -21.61 23.17 -6.82
C PRO A 184 -20.71 22.48 -5.77
N ALA A 185 -19.73 23.20 -5.20
CA ALA A 185 -18.92 22.74 -4.07
C ALA A 185 -19.78 22.22 -2.91
N PHE A 186 -20.90 22.88 -2.60
CA PHE A 186 -21.78 22.42 -1.52
C PHE A 186 -22.42 21.07 -1.83
N GLY A 187 -22.76 20.78 -3.09
CA GLY A 187 -23.26 19.46 -3.50
C GLY A 187 -22.22 18.36 -3.29
N SER A 188 -20.98 18.57 -3.74
CA SER A 188 -19.89 17.60 -3.55
C SER A 188 -19.53 17.38 -2.08
N ILE A 189 -19.44 18.45 -1.29
CA ILE A 189 -19.18 18.37 0.15
C ILE A 189 -20.31 17.62 0.86
N SER A 190 -21.58 17.95 0.55
CA SER A 190 -22.74 17.28 1.16
C SER A 190 -22.76 15.79 0.86
N MET A 191 -22.49 15.42 -0.39
CA MET A 191 -22.48 14.01 -0.80
C MET A 191 -21.30 13.24 -0.20
N ASN A 192 -20.11 13.84 -0.11
CA ASN A 192 -18.98 13.24 0.60
C ASN A 192 -19.30 13.03 2.09
N MET A 193 -19.85 14.05 2.76
CA MET A 193 -20.27 13.94 4.16
C MET A 193 -21.36 12.88 4.34
N ALA A 194 -22.36 12.81 3.46
CA ALA A 194 -23.41 11.79 3.50
C ALA A 194 -22.83 10.38 3.29
N ALA A 195 -21.92 10.20 2.34
CA ALA A 195 -21.24 8.93 2.12
C ALA A 195 -20.43 8.50 3.34
N ASN A 196 -19.74 9.44 3.99
CA ASN A 196 -19.04 9.19 5.25
C ASN A 196 -20.02 8.80 6.36
N ILE A 197 -21.08 9.58 6.61
CA ILE A 197 -22.07 9.34 7.67
C ILE A 197 -22.75 7.98 7.53
N LEU A 198 -23.02 7.54 6.30
CA LEU A 198 -23.68 6.27 5.98
C LEU A 198 -22.71 5.07 5.92
N GLY A 199 -21.42 5.26 6.20
CA GLY A 199 -20.42 4.17 6.18
C GLY A 199 -20.03 3.70 4.77
N LEU A 200 -20.37 4.47 3.73
CA LEU A 200 -20.05 4.21 2.32
C LEU A 200 -18.66 4.77 1.95
N GLY A 201 -17.63 4.46 2.73
CA GLY A 201 -16.28 5.05 2.60
C GLY A 201 -15.64 4.90 1.21
N ASN A 202 -15.98 3.82 0.48
CA ASN A 202 -15.52 3.59 -0.89
C ASN A 202 -16.08 4.61 -1.91
N ALA A 203 -17.21 5.25 -1.60
CA ALA A 203 -17.80 6.34 -2.40
C ALA A 203 -17.29 7.72 -1.96
N ALA A 204 -16.97 7.86 -0.67
CA ALA A 204 -16.62 9.15 -0.09
C ALA A 204 -15.33 9.74 -0.69
N THR A 205 -14.29 8.93 -0.88
CA THR A 205 -12.99 9.38 -1.41
C THR A 205 -13.10 10.04 -2.80
N PRO A 206 -13.76 9.44 -3.81
CA PRO A 206 -14.00 10.11 -5.10
C PRO A 206 -14.68 11.47 -4.98
N LEU A 207 -15.74 11.52 -4.17
CA LEU A 207 -16.55 12.72 -3.95
C LEU A 207 -15.74 13.80 -3.21
N GLY A 208 -14.86 13.37 -2.29
CA GLY A 208 -13.95 14.24 -1.56
C GLY A 208 -12.89 14.88 -2.45
N ILE A 209 -12.32 14.13 -3.40
CA ILE A 209 -11.38 14.69 -4.39
C ILE A 209 -12.09 15.74 -5.26
N LYS A 210 -13.31 15.45 -5.76
CA LYS A 210 -14.10 16.42 -6.54
C LYS A 210 -14.44 17.67 -5.72
N ALA A 211 -14.83 17.51 -4.46
CA ALA A 211 -15.07 18.63 -3.55
C ALA A 211 -13.81 19.48 -3.33
N MET A 212 -12.64 18.85 -3.13
CA MET A 212 -11.37 19.55 -2.99
C MET A 212 -10.98 20.32 -4.26
N GLN A 213 -11.22 19.76 -5.46
CA GLN A 213 -11.00 20.47 -6.73
C GLN A 213 -11.87 21.72 -6.84
N GLN A 214 -13.15 21.62 -6.49
CA GLN A 214 -14.07 22.77 -6.51
C GLN A 214 -13.73 23.82 -5.46
N LEU A 215 -13.25 23.41 -4.28
CA LEU A 215 -12.71 24.34 -3.28
C LEU A 215 -11.43 25.01 -3.79
N GLN A 216 -10.59 24.29 -4.54
CA GLN A 216 -9.36 24.82 -5.11
C GLN A 216 -9.66 25.86 -6.20
N GLU A 217 -10.74 25.70 -6.97
CA GLU A 217 -11.19 26.71 -7.95
C GLU A 217 -11.49 28.05 -7.27
N LEU A 218 -12.19 28.00 -6.13
CA LEU A 218 -12.54 29.19 -5.31
C LEU A 218 -11.36 29.76 -4.53
N ASN A 219 -10.29 29.00 -4.36
CA ASN A 219 -9.14 29.41 -3.56
C ASN A 219 -8.35 30.55 -4.24
N PRO A 220 -8.17 31.72 -3.58
CA PRO A 220 -7.40 32.84 -4.14
C PRO A 220 -5.90 32.50 -4.33
N ASP A 221 -5.33 31.70 -3.44
CA ASP A 221 -3.93 31.27 -3.52
C ASP A 221 -3.85 29.79 -3.89
N LYS A 222 -3.43 29.49 -5.12
CA LYS A 222 -3.35 28.09 -5.59
C LYS A 222 -2.24 27.28 -4.92
N ASN A 223 -1.28 27.93 -4.25
CA ASN A 223 -0.14 27.26 -3.62
C ASN A 223 -0.35 26.98 -2.13
N SER A 224 -1.40 27.54 -1.51
CA SER A 224 -1.73 27.35 -0.10
C SER A 224 -3.15 26.83 0.06
N ALA A 225 -3.41 25.98 1.06
CA ALA A 225 -4.76 25.54 1.37
C ALA A 225 -5.62 26.70 1.93
N SER A 226 -6.87 26.80 1.48
CA SER A 226 -7.86 27.71 2.06
C SER A 226 -8.40 27.20 3.40
N ASP A 227 -9.06 28.06 4.18
CA ASP A 227 -9.67 27.64 5.46
C ASP A 227 -10.76 26.58 5.22
N GLU A 228 -11.48 26.70 4.10
CA GLU A 228 -12.52 25.78 3.67
C GLU A 228 -11.94 24.40 3.32
N MET A 229 -10.79 24.36 2.65
CA MET A 229 -10.09 23.10 2.37
C MET A 229 -9.61 22.42 3.65
N CYS A 230 -9.01 23.20 4.57
CA CYS A 230 -8.57 22.69 5.88
C CYS A 230 -9.76 22.16 6.71
N MET A 231 -10.87 22.89 6.73
CA MET A 231 -12.11 22.46 7.40
C MET A 231 -12.65 21.17 6.78
N PHE A 232 -12.73 21.09 5.45
CA PHE A 232 -13.24 19.92 4.76
C PHE A 232 -12.36 18.68 4.99
N LEU A 233 -11.04 18.87 5.01
CA LEU A 233 -10.09 17.82 5.37
C LEU A 233 -10.29 17.36 6.81
N ALA A 234 -10.39 18.30 7.76
CA ALA A 234 -10.59 17.99 9.17
C ALA A 234 -11.85 17.15 9.41
N LEU A 235 -12.96 17.47 8.72
CA LEU A 235 -14.20 16.69 8.78
C LEU A 235 -14.07 15.27 8.20
N ASN A 236 -13.32 15.11 7.10
CA ASN A 236 -13.08 13.80 6.52
C ASN A 236 -12.17 12.95 7.43
N THR A 237 -11.15 13.56 8.05
CA THR A 237 -10.28 12.88 9.03
C THR A 237 -11.02 12.51 10.31
N SER A 238 -11.94 13.36 10.79
CA SER A 238 -12.71 13.09 12.00
C SER A 238 -13.84 12.07 11.80
N SER A 239 -14.18 11.75 10.54
CA SER A 239 -15.03 10.63 10.12
C SER A 239 -16.33 10.50 10.94
N VAL A 240 -17.21 11.51 10.92
CA VAL A 240 -18.57 11.34 11.46
C VAL A 240 -19.25 10.17 10.77
N GLN A 241 -19.47 9.07 11.49
CA GLN A 241 -20.15 7.88 11.00
C GLN A 241 -21.30 7.55 11.93
N LEU A 242 -22.54 7.61 11.41
CA LEU A 242 -23.70 7.11 12.13
C LEU A 242 -23.82 5.59 12.00
N LEU A 243 -23.42 5.07 10.85
CA LEU A 243 -23.38 3.64 10.58
C LEU A 243 -21.93 3.16 10.59
N PRO A 244 -21.66 1.98 11.19
CA PRO A 244 -20.35 1.35 11.06
C PRO A 244 -19.99 1.16 9.58
N PRO A 245 -18.69 1.19 9.23
CA PRO A 245 -18.25 0.94 7.86
C PRO A 245 -18.85 -0.37 7.33
N VAL A 246 -19.34 -0.37 6.10
CA VAL A 246 -19.92 -1.57 5.46
C VAL A 246 -18.94 -2.74 5.47
N THR A 247 -17.64 -2.45 5.39
CA THR A 247 -16.56 -3.45 5.54
C THR A 247 -16.53 -4.09 6.93
N LEU A 248 -16.76 -3.31 7.98
CA LEU A 248 -16.81 -3.81 9.36
C LEU A 248 -18.05 -4.69 9.57
N ILE A 249 -19.19 -4.31 8.97
CA ILE A 249 -20.43 -5.11 8.97
C ILE A 249 -20.18 -6.45 8.26
N ALA A 250 -19.49 -6.42 7.12
CA ALA A 250 -19.17 -7.63 6.36
C ALA A 250 -18.22 -8.58 7.10
N LEU A 251 -17.32 -8.06 7.95
CA LEU A 251 -16.36 -8.87 8.71
C LEU A 251 -16.92 -9.42 10.02
N MET A 252 -17.71 -8.62 10.74
CA MET A 252 -18.14 -8.92 12.12
C MET A 252 -19.57 -9.46 12.22
N GLY A 253 -20.36 -9.39 11.12
CA GLY A 253 -21.74 -9.85 11.10
C GLY A 253 -22.59 -9.19 12.18
N THR A 254 -23.36 -9.98 12.94
CA THR A 254 -24.29 -9.49 13.98
C THR A 254 -23.61 -8.87 15.21
N GLN A 255 -22.33 -9.19 15.44
CA GLN A 255 -21.57 -8.68 16.60
C GLN A 255 -21.28 -7.18 16.51
N ILE A 256 -21.48 -6.57 15.34
CA ILE A 256 -21.22 -5.15 15.15
C ILE A 256 -22.19 -4.22 15.89
N SER A 257 -23.36 -4.74 16.30
CA SER A 257 -24.39 -3.96 16.99
C SER A 257 -23.85 -3.30 18.26
N GLU A 258 -22.97 -4.00 19.00
CA GLU A 258 -22.35 -3.49 20.23
C GLU A 258 -21.37 -2.33 19.98
N LEU A 259 -20.83 -2.22 18.76
CA LEU A 259 -19.87 -1.19 18.39
C LEU A 259 -20.51 0.10 17.86
N ILE A 260 -21.80 0.08 17.53
CA ILE A 260 -22.50 1.24 16.95
C ILE A 260 -22.42 2.44 17.90
N VAL A 261 -22.76 2.25 19.17
CA VAL A 261 -22.80 3.33 20.16
C VAL A 261 -21.41 3.92 20.42
N PRO A 262 -20.35 3.12 20.70
CA PRO A 262 -18.98 3.62 20.80
C PRO A 262 -18.50 4.36 19.55
N ILE A 263 -18.81 3.86 18.34
CA ILE A 263 -18.41 4.50 17.08
C ILE A 263 -19.05 5.88 16.95
N ILE A 264 -20.35 6.00 17.19
CA ILE A 264 -21.05 7.29 17.09
C ILE A 264 -20.48 8.28 18.10
N LEU A 265 -20.26 7.87 19.35
CA LEU A 265 -19.70 8.74 20.38
C LEU A 265 -18.27 9.19 20.05
N ALA A 266 -17.40 8.26 19.68
CA ALA A 266 -16.01 8.56 19.36
C ALA A 266 -15.90 9.51 18.15
N THR A 267 -16.65 9.23 17.07
CA THR A 267 -16.62 10.04 15.85
C THR A 267 -17.28 11.41 16.05
N SER A 268 -18.31 11.51 16.89
CA SER A 268 -18.91 12.79 17.29
C SER A 268 -17.92 13.65 18.07
N CYS A 269 -17.27 13.10 19.10
CA CYS A 269 -16.24 13.81 19.87
C CYS A 269 -15.07 14.25 18.98
N SER A 270 -14.60 13.36 18.10
CA SER A 270 -13.55 13.65 17.12
C SER A 270 -13.93 14.82 16.21
N THR A 271 -15.16 14.82 15.70
CA THR A 271 -15.63 15.85 14.77
C THR A 271 -15.86 17.19 15.44
N ILE A 272 -16.45 17.20 16.63
CA ILE A 272 -16.61 18.43 17.41
C ILE A 272 -15.23 19.07 17.64
N THR A 273 -14.24 18.26 18.05
CA THR A 273 -12.86 18.71 18.25
C THR A 273 -12.25 19.25 16.96
N ALA A 274 -12.38 18.50 15.85
CA ALA A 274 -11.84 18.89 14.55
C ALA A 274 -12.41 20.23 14.06
N VAL A 275 -13.73 20.43 14.17
CA VAL A 275 -14.40 21.68 13.79
C VAL A 275 -13.97 22.84 14.68
N MET A 276 -13.91 22.63 16.00
CA MET A 276 -13.48 23.67 16.96
C MET A 276 -12.05 24.13 16.66
N VAL A 277 -11.12 23.17 16.48
CA VAL A 277 -9.71 23.45 16.20
C VAL A 277 -9.55 24.14 14.84
N ALA A 278 -10.19 23.63 13.79
CA ALA A 278 -10.11 24.22 12.45
C ALA A 278 -10.67 25.66 12.44
N LYS A 279 -11.79 25.92 13.12
CA LYS A 279 -12.33 27.29 13.25
C LYS A 279 -11.43 28.21 14.08
N PHE A 280 -10.83 27.70 15.14
CA PHE A 280 -9.91 28.46 15.98
C PHE A 280 -8.71 28.96 15.18
N TYR A 281 -8.06 28.07 14.43
CA TYR A 281 -6.92 28.43 13.58
C TYR A 281 -7.31 29.38 12.43
N ALA A 282 -8.44 29.15 11.77
CA ALA A 282 -8.96 30.05 10.74
C ALA A 282 -9.17 31.49 11.27
N ARG A 283 -9.69 31.61 12.50
CA ARG A 283 -9.85 32.92 13.18
C ARG A 283 -8.52 33.59 13.50
N GLN A 284 -7.51 32.85 13.97
CA GLN A 284 -6.18 33.40 14.25
C GLN A 284 -5.48 33.92 12.99
N ARG A 285 -5.61 33.18 11.87
CA ARG A 285 -5.06 33.59 10.59
C ARG A 285 -5.64 34.93 10.11
N LYS A 286 -6.97 35.08 10.17
CA LYS A 286 -7.65 36.33 9.80
C LYS A 286 -7.19 37.53 10.66
N LYS A 287 -7.02 37.33 11.98
CA LYS A 287 -6.50 38.38 12.87
C LYS A 287 -5.08 38.81 12.49
N SER A 288 -4.22 37.84 12.15
CA SER A 288 -2.82 38.11 11.78
C SER A 288 -2.73 38.90 10.46
N CYS A 289 -3.53 38.55 9.44
CA CYS A 289 -3.56 39.30 8.17
C CYS A 289 -4.07 40.73 8.33
N ASN A 290 -5.05 40.98 9.20
CA ASN A 290 -5.55 42.33 9.46
C ASN A 290 -4.52 43.21 10.18
N ASN A 291 -3.73 42.63 11.09
CA ASN A 291 -2.69 43.37 11.82
C ASN A 291 -1.45 43.70 10.96
N SER A 292 -1.22 42.98 9.85
CA SER A 292 -0.11 43.24 8.93
C SER A 292 -0.42 44.25 7.82
N GLN A 293 -1.67 44.73 7.74
CA GLN A 293 -2.12 45.75 6.77
C GLN A 293 -2.22 47.15 7.39
N HIS A 294 -1.90 47.29 8.68
CA HIS A 294 -1.74 48.55 9.41
C HIS A 294 -0.27 48.76 9.76
#